data_AF-A0A1S8ADZ7-F1
#
_entry.id   AF-A0A1S8ADZ7-F1
#
_cell.length_a   1.000
_cell.length_b   1.000
_cell.length_c   1.000
_cell.angle_alpha   90.00
_cell.angle_beta   90.00
_cell.angle_gamma   90.00
#
_symmetry.space_group_name_H-M   'P 1'
#
loop_
_entity.id
_entity.type
_entity.pdbx_description
1 polymer ?
#
loop_
_entity_poly.entity_id
_entity_poly.type
_entity_poly.pdbx_seq_one_letter_code
_entity_poly.pdbx_strand_id
1 'polypeptide(L)'
;VKTVDDEFLGIESRDRLHGIGTSSSVIAFPKLKQLKFTLLEGWEEWDFGKEDNITIMPQLKTLKISNCSKLKSVPDQLLRSTTLEELWISQCPILEERFKKDTGEDWSNISHIPNIRFTWDYVQGGPG
;
A
#
# COMPACT_ATOMS: atom_id res chain seq x y z
N VAL A 1 -9.35 -23.01 15.93
CA VAL A 1 -8.77 -21.80 15.31
C VAL A 1 -7.68 -22.28 14.37
N LYS A 2 -7.82 -22.11 13.05
CA LYS A 2 -6.76 -22.45 12.09
C LYS A 2 -5.77 -21.28 12.11
N THR A 3 -4.54 -21.53 12.56
CA THR A 3 -3.48 -20.54 12.53
C THR A 3 -3.01 -20.36 11.10
N VAL A 4 -2.77 -19.12 10.70
CA VAL A 4 -2.16 -18.77 9.42
C VAL A 4 -0.67 -19.14 9.54
N ASP A 5 -0.19 -20.03 8.68
CA ASP A 5 1.19 -20.53 8.70
C ASP A 5 2.10 -19.74 7.74
N ASP A 6 3.41 -19.95 7.86
CA ASP A 6 4.43 -19.25 7.08
C ASP A 6 4.30 -19.52 5.57
N GLU A 7 3.72 -20.68 5.21
CA GLU A 7 3.41 -21.07 3.84
C GLU A 7 2.30 -20.21 3.24
N PHE A 8 1.24 -19.93 4.01
CA PHE A 8 0.17 -19.01 3.59
C PHE A 8 0.67 -17.58 3.40
N LEU A 9 1.61 -17.12 4.24
CA LEU A 9 2.22 -15.79 4.13
C LEU A 9 3.31 -15.70 3.04
N GLY A 10 3.72 -16.85 2.49
CA GLY A 10 4.74 -16.94 1.44
C GLY A 10 6.12 -16.44 1.88
N ILE A 11 6.45 -16.57 3.17
CA ILE A 11 7.71 -16.08 3.72
C ILE A 11 8.85 -16.95 3.20
N GLU A 12 9.66 -16.42 2.28
CA GLU A 12 10.93 -17.03 1.89
C GLU A 12 12.03 -16.49 2.83
N SER A 13 12.24 -17.13 3.98
CA SER A 13 13.43 -16.87 4.81
C SER A 13 14.67 -17.23 3.99
N ARG A 14 15.58 -16.27 3.81
CA ARG A 14 16.76 -16.46 2.96
C ARG A 14 17.86 -17.37 3.54
N ASP A 15 17.74 -17.81 4.80
CA ASP A 15 18.82 -18.57 5.44
C ASP A 15 18.34 -19.91 5.99
N ARG A 16 18.57 -20.98 5.22
CA ARG A 16 18.70 -22.36 5.75
C ARG A 16 20.15 -22.83 5.87
N LEU A 17 21.13 -21.92 5.86
CA LEU A 17 22.52 -22.30 6.06
C LEU A 17 23.26 -21.35 7.01
N HIS A 18 23.79 -21.98 8.06
CA HIS A 18 24.85 -21.56 8.96
C HIS A 18 24.55 -20.45 9.98
N GLY A 19 24.81 -20.78 11.25
CA GLY A 19 24.85 -19.83 12.34
C GLY A 19 25.97 -18.80 12.19
N ILE A 20 25.97 -17.87 13.16
CA ILE A 20 26.67 -16.58 13.24
C ILE A 20 25.75 -15.44 12.79
N GLY A 21 25.58 -14.46 13.68
CA GLY A 21 24.55 -13.43 13.61
C GLY A 21 24.47 -12.68 12.29
N THR A 22 23.29 -12.71 11.70
CA THR A 22 22.87 -11.84 10.60
C THR A 22 21.42 -11.46 10.89
N SER A 23 21.11 -10.16 10.85
CA SER A 23 19.73 -9.68 10.91
C SER A 23 19.02 -10.19 9.66
N SER A 24 18.27 -11.29 9.76
CA SER A 24 17.53 -11.83 8.64
C SER A 24 16.31 -10.95 8.39
N SER A 25 16.30 -10.26 7.24
CA SER A 25 15.13 -9.48 6.83
C SER A 25 14.00 -10.44 6.44
N VAL A 26 12.86 -10.33 7.11
CA VAL A 26 11.65 -11.08 6.76
C VAL A 26 11.00 -10.40 5.56
N ILE A 27 10.71 -11.18 4.51
CA ILE A 27 9.99 -10.65 3.34
C ILE A 27 8.55 -11.16 3.40
N ALA A 28 7.61 -10.25 3.67
CA ALA A 28 6.19 -10.57 3.62
C ALA A 28 5.66 -10.37 2.20
N PHE A 29 4.89 -11.34 1.71
CA PHE A 29 4.26 -11.30 0.38
C PHE A 29 5.25 -11.03 -0.78
N PRO A 30 6.34 -11.80 -0.92
CA PRO A 30 7.44 -11.51 -1.85
C PRO A 30 7.05 -11.46 -3.34
N LYS A 31 5.94 -12.11 -3.71
CA LYS A 31 5.47 -12.25 -5.09
C LYS A 31 4.22 -11.44 -5.39
N LEU A 32 3.69 -10.69 -4.42
CA LEU A 32 2.46 -9.93 -4.63
C LEU A 32 2.74 -8.72 -5.53
N LYS A 33 2.04 -8.67 -6.66
CA LYS A 33 2.20 -7.62 -7.67
C LYS A 33 1.04 -6.62 -7.68
N GLN A 34 -0.12 -7.03 -7.18
CA GLN A 34 -1.32 -6.22 -7.20
C GLN A 34 -2.01 -6.33 -5.84
N LEU A 35 -2.39 -5.18 -5.28
CA LEU A 35 -3.13 -5.09 -4.03
C LEU A 35 -4.32 -4.14 -4.23
N LYS A 36 -5.49 -4.57 -3.77
CA LYS A 36 -6.73 -3.81 -3.88
C LYS A 36 -7.51 -3.85 -2.58
N PHE A 37 -7.91 -2.68 -2.11
CA PHE A 37 -8.86 -2.50 -1.01
C PHE A 37 -10.11 -1.80 -1.52
N THR A 38 -11.28 -2.34 -1.15
CA THR A 38 -12.57 -1.82 -1.59
C THR A 38 -13.58 -1.88 -0.46
N LEU A 39 -14.33 -0.80 -0.24
CA LEU A 39 -15.46 -0.72 0.70
C LEU A 39 -15.07 -1.04 2.16
N LEU A 40 -13.95 -0.49 2.61
CA LEU A 40 -13.49 -0.61 4.00
C LEU A 40 -13.82 0.67 4.77
N GLU A 41 -15.11 0.89 5.04
CA GLU A 41 -15.62 2.12 5.65
C GLU A 41 -15.17 2.36 7.11
N GLY A 42 -14.74 1.31 7.80
CA GLY A 42 -14.19 1.39 9.17
C GLY A 42 -12.67 1.50 9.23
N TRP A 43 -11.99 1.49 8.08
CA TRP A 43 -10.54 1.43 8.04
C TRP A 43 -9.93 2.82 8.12
N GLU A 44 -9.22 3.11 9.22
CA GLU A 44 -8.68 4.45 9.48
C GLU A 44 -7.17 4.56 9.25
N GLU A 45 -6.43 3.51 9.59
CA GLU A 45 -4.97 3.52 9.59
C GLU A 45 -4.42 2.30 8.85
N TRP A 46 -3.45 2.55 7.98
CA TRP A 46 -2.64 1.52 7.36
C TRP A 46 -1.18 1.82 7.64
N ASP A 47 -0.60 1.06 8.56
CA ASP A 47 0.80 1.14 8.96
C ASP A 47 1.37 -0.28 9.12
N PHE A 48 2.66 -0.43 8.84
CA PHE A 48 3.42 -1.67 9.06
C PHE A 48 4.20 -1.68 10.36
N GLY A 49 4.15 -0.59 11.13
CA GLY A 49 4.91 -0.44 12.36
C GLY A 49 6.40 -0.22 12.10
N LYS A 50 7.17 -0.10 13.19
CA LYS A 50 8.61 0.24 13.17
C LYS A 50 9.52 -1.00 13.13
N GLU A 51 9.12 -2.05 12.42
CA GLU A 51 9.95 -3.25 12.32
C GLU A 51 10.94 -3.11 11.17
N ASP A 52 12.12 -2.58 11.49
CA ASP A 52 13.22 -2.28 10.55
C ASP A 52 13.74 -3.52 9.78
N ASN A 53 13.33 -4.73 10.19
CA ASN A 53 13.71 -5.99 9.58
C ASN A 53 12.65 -6.59 8.64
N ILE A 54 11.52 -5.92 8.37
CA ILE A 54 10.50 -6.46 7.46
C ILE A 54 10.43 -5.68 6.14
N THR A 55 10.61 -6.41 5.04
CA THR A 55 10.31 -5.91 3.69
C THR A 55 8.94 -6.42 3.27
N ILE A 56 8.00 -5.52 3.03
CA ILE A 56 6.62 -5.90 2.71
C ILE A 56 6.35 -5.62 1.23
N MET A 57 5.89 -6.66 0.51
CA MET A 57 5.47 -6.59 -0.89
C MET A 57 6.52 -5.93 -1.82
N PRO A 58 7.76 -6.43 -1.86
CA PRO A 58 8.85 -5.83 -2.65
C PRO A 58 8.62 -5.83 -4.17
N GLN A 59 7.61 -6.54 -4.67
CA GLN A 59 7.27 -6.61 -6.09
C GLN A 59 5.92 -5.96 -6.41
N LEU A 60 5.36 -5.16 -5.51
CA LEU A 60 4.09 -4.51 -5.75
C LEU A 60 4.21 -3.52 -6.91
N LYS A 61 3.39 -3.74 -7.95
CA LYS A 61 3.29 -2.90 -9.14
C LYS A 61 2.02 -2.06 -9.17
N THR A 62 0.95 -2.53 -8.53
CA THR A 62 -0.35 -1.87 -8.60
C THR A 62 -1.00 -1.82 -7.23
N LEU A 63 -1.37 -0.60 -6.81
CA LEU A 63 -2.15 -0.36 -5.59
C LEU A 63 -3.46 0.34 -5.95
N LYS A 64 -4.57 -0.26 -5.52
CA LYS A 64 -5.93 0.24 -5.76
C LYS A 64 -6.68 0.40 -4.45
N ILE A 65 -7.13 1.61 -4.14
CA ILE A 65 -7.91 1.91 -2.94
C ILE A 65 -9.20 2.59 -3.36
N SER A 66 -10.34 1.97 -3.07
CA SER A 66 -11.66 2.49 -3.47
C SER A 66 -12.66 2.44 -2.32
N ASN A 67 -13.38 3.52 -2.07
CA ASN A 67 -14.44 3.59 -1.06
C ASN A 67 -13.92 3.26 0.36
N CYS A 68 -12.72 3.74 0.67
CA CYS A 68 -12.11 3.66 2.00
C CYS A 68 -12.10 5.05 2.61
N SER A 69 -13.30 5.55 2.94
CA SER A 69 -13.53 6.96 3.24
C SER A 69 -12.83 7.49 4.49
N LYS A 70 -12.51 6.62 5.44
CA LYS A 70 -11.84 6.97 6.70
C LYS A 70 -10.33 6.77 6.68
N LEU A 71 -9.76 6.18 5.62
CA LEU A 71 -8.34 5.86 5.58
C LEU A 71 -7.52 7.15 5.50
N LYS A 72 -6.66 7.37 6.50
CA LYS A 72 -5.92 8.63 6.65
C LYS A 72 -4.54 8.60 6.04
N SER A 73 -3.93 7.42 5.91
CA SER A 73 -2.55 7.26 5.45
C SER A 73 -2.35 5.92 4.77
N VAL A 74 -1.29 5.83 3.97
CA VAL A 74 -0.76 4.61 3.38
C VAL A 74 0.70 4.48 3.83
N PRO A 75 1.23 3.28 4.09
CA PRO A 75 2.59 3.12 4.56
C PRO A 75 3.61 3.73 3.59
N ASP A 76 4.48 4.59 4.11
CA ASP A 76 5.54 5.27 3.34
C ASP A 76 6.43 4.29 2.57
N GLN A 77 6.72 3.12 3.13
CA GLN A 77 7.52 2.08 2.49
C GLN A 77 6.93 1.62 1.16
N LEU A 78 5.59 1.57 1.05
CA LEU A 78 4.91 1.19 -0.20
C LEU A 78 4.90 2.34 -1.20
N LEU A 79 4.61 3.55 -0.73
CA LEU A 79 4.54 4.72 -1.60
C LEU A 79 5.91 5.03 -2.22
N ARG A 80 6.97 4.95 -1.40
CA ARG A 80 8.37 5.16 -1.82
C ARG A 80 8.97 3.98 -2.59
N SER A 81 8.24 2.88 -2.75
CA SER A 81 8.74 1.73 -3.51
C SER A 81 8.96 2.12 -4.98
N THR A 82 10.10 1.73 -5.54
CA THR A 82 10.43 1.95 -6.95
C THR A 82 9.73 0.96 -7.89
N THR A 83 9.10 -0.09 -7.35
CA THR A 83 8.40 -1.10 -8.16
C THR A 83 6.96 -0.71 -8.47
N LEU A 84 6.40 0.27 -7.75
CA LEU A 84 5.01 0.67 -7.88
C LEU A 84 4.82 1.48 -9.18
N GLU A 85 4.06 0.91 -10.11
CA GLU A 85 3.84 1.46 -11.46
C GLU A 85 2.48 2.18 -11.57
N GLU A 86 1.50 1.76 -10.78
CA GLU A 86 0.13 2.28 -10.79
C GLU A 86 -0.41 2.49 -9.36
N LEU A 87 -0.88 3.71 -9.08
CA LEU A 87 -1.66 4.07 -7.90
C LEU A 87 -3.03 4.60 -8.34
N TRP A 88 -4.09 3.91 -7.93
CA TRP A 88 -5.47 4.35 -8.17
C TRP A 88 -6.21 4.52 -6.86
N ILE A 89 -6.74 5.73 -6.64
CA ILE A 89 -7.51 6.11 -5.46
C ILE A 89 -8.85 6.67 -5.93
N SER A 90 -9.94 6.21 -5.33
CA SER A 90 -11.28 6.66 -5.67
C SER A 90 -12.19 6.62 -4.44
N GLN A 91 -13.05 7.62 -4.27
CA GLN A 91 -13.96 7.69 -3.13
C GLN A 91 -13.22 7.59 -1.78
N CYS A 92 -12.01 8.15 -1.71
CA CYS A 92 -11.18 8.18 -0.52
C CYS A 92 -10.80 9.63 -0.22
N PRO A 93 -11.75 10.48 0.21
CA PRO A 93 -11.58 11.93 0.26
C PRO A 93 -10.34 12.37 1.04
N ILE A 94 -10.03 11.71 2.17
CA ILE A 94 -8.85 12.04 2.98
C ILE A 94 -7.56 11.76 2.22
N LEU A 95 -7.43 10.58 1.59
CA LEU A 95 -6.25 10.26 0.79
C LEU A 95 -6.14 11.12 -0.47
N GLU A 96 -7.25 11.38 -1.15
CA GLU A 96 -7.29 12.22 -2.35
C GLU A 96 -6.83 13.66 -2.05
N GLU A 97 -7.18 14.19 -0.89
CA GLU A 97 -6.70 15.50 -0.43
C GLU A 97 -5.20 15.50 -0.12
N ARG A 98 -4.71 14.51 0.63
CA ARG A 98 -3.28 14.38 0.99
C ARG A 98 -2.38 14.14 -0.22
N PHE A 99 -2.87 13.39 -1.20
CA PHE A 99 -2.15 13.07 -2.43
C PHE A 99 -2.48 14.01 -3.59
N LYS A 100 -3.17 15.12 -3.33
CA LYS A 100 -3.50 16.11 -4.34
C LYS A 100 -2.22 16.67 -4.96
N LYS A 101 -2.14 16.65 -6.29
CA LYS A 101 -0.97 17.14 -7.03
C LYS A 101 -0.62 18.58 -6.65
N ASP A 102 0.66 18.82 -6.37
CA ASP A 102 1.30 20.11 -6.03
C ASP A 102 0.84 20.77 -4.71
N THR A 103 -0.32 20.41 -4.16
CA THR A 103 -0.86 21.03 -2.93
C THR A 103 -1.03 20.05 -1.75
N GLY A 104 -1.08 18.75 -2.02
CA GLY A 104 -1.25 17.72 -1.01
C GLY A 104 0.05 17.49 -0.25
N GLU A 105 -0.06 17.34 1.07
CA GLU A 105 1.10 17.17 1.96
C GLU A 105 1.98 15.96 1.62
N ASP A 106 1.39 14.91 1.04
CA ASP A 106 2.08 13.66 0.71
C ASP A 106 2.31 13.47 -0.80
N TRP A 107 2.09 14.51 -1.61
CA TRP A 107 2.33 14.41 -3.06
C TRP A 107 3.76 13.94 -3.39
N SER A 108 4.74 14.43 -2.64
CA SER A 108 6.15 14.04 -2.80
C SER A 108 6.39 12.54 -2.62
N ASN A 109 5.57 11.85 -1.82
CA ASN A 109 5.70 10.41 -1.58
C ASN A 109 5.20 9.55 -2.74
N ILE A 110 4.41 10.12 -3.66
CA ILE A 110 3.84 9.39 -4.79
C ILE A 110 4.25 9.97 -6.15
N SER A 111 4.86 11.16 -6.19
CA SER A 111 5.16 11.88 -7.41
C SER A 111 6.10 11.16 -8.39
N HIS A 112 6.87 10.17 -7.93
CA HIS A 112 7.70 9.32 -8.78
C HIS A 112 6.92 8.17 -9.46
N ILE A 113 5.68 7.90 -9.05
CA ILE A 113 4.86 6.81 -9.60
C ILE A 113 4.40 7.20 -11.02
N PRO A 114 4.65 6.37 -12.06
CA PRO A 114 4.34 6.73 -13.44
C PRO A 114 2.85 6.95 -13.72
N ASN A 115 1.96 6.17 -13.09
CA ASN A 115 0.52 6.23 -13.34
C ASN A 115 -0.27 6.45 -12.05
N ILE A 116 -0.60 7.72 -11.77
CA ILE A 116 -1.44 8.11 -10.63
C ILE A 116 -2.83 8.50 -11.16
N ARG A 117 -3.88 7.91 -10.58
CA ARG A 117 -5.27 8.17 -10.98
C ARG A 117 -6.15 8.43 -9.77
N PHE A 118 -6.82 9.57 -9.77
CA PHE A 118 -7.89 9.91 -8.82
C PHE A 118 -9.22 9.94 -9.59
N THR A 119 -10.21 9.15 -9.18
CA THR A 119 -11.54 9.19 -9.80
C THR A 119 -12.59 9.66 -8.81
N TRP A 120 -13.17 10.82 -9.11
CA TRP A 120 -14.36 11.36 -8.45
C TRP A 120 -15.55 10.80 -9.19
N ASP A 121 -16.29 9.88 -8.60
CA ASP A 121 -17.62 9.53 -9.09
C ASP A 121 -18.60 10.62 -8.65
N TYR A 122 -18.61 11.71 -9.40
CA TYR A 122 -19.81 12.53 -9.47
C TYR A 122 -20.91 11.66 -10.10
N VAL A 123 -21.74 11.03 -9.27
CA VAL A 123 -23.07 10.61 -9.71
C VAL A 123 -23.82 11.89 -10.03
N GLN A 124 -23.93 12.16 -11.33
CA GLN A 124 -24.58 13.31 -11.95
C GLN A 124 -25.89 13.71 -11.23
N GLY A 125 -25.85 14.85 -10.53
CA GLY A 125 -26.91 15.84 -10.60
C GLY A 125 -26.34 17.01 -11.38
N GLY A 126 -26.53 17.02 -12.71
CA GLY A 126 -26.13 18.13 -13.58
C GLY A 126 -26.85 19.44 -13.21
N PRO A 127 -26.45 20.58 -13.80
CA PRO A 127 -27.01 21.87 -13.44
C PRO A 127 -28.50 21.92 -13.79
N GLY A 128 -29.32 22.23 -12.79
CA GLY A 128 -30.73 22.60 -12.91
C GLY A 128 -30.97 23.93 -12.25
#